data_AF-A0A1Q7PR45-F1
#
_entry.id   AF-A0A1Q7PR45-F1
#
_cell.length_a   1.000
_cell.length_b   1.000
_cell.length_c   1.000
_cell.angle_alpha   90.00
_cell.angle_beta   90.00
_cell.angle_gamma   90.00
#
_symmetry.space_group_name_H-M   'P 1'
#
loop_
_entity.id
_entity.type
_entity.pdbx_description
1 polymer ?
#
loop_
_entity_poly.entity_id
_entity_poly.type
_entity_poly.pdbx_seq_one_letter_code
_entity_poly.pdbx_strand_id
1 'polypeptide(L)' 'MTAIMSLHPEAPTQQVENSFSIGQSWGALRKAWKGYRIAKVQGDNVKMTEYATKIRKIQGELGISVASFPNLGIS' A
#
# COMPACT_ATOMS: atom_id res chain seq x y z
N MET A 1 12.42 36.28 -42.52
CA MET A 1 12.41 35.90 -41.09
C MET A 1 10.99 35.54 -40.75
N THR A 2 10.68 34.25 -40.67
CA THR A 2 9.33 33.79 -40.33
C THR A 2 9.48 32.78 -39.22
N ALA A 3 9.34 33.26 -37.99
CA ALA A 3 9.35 32.43 -36.80
C ALA A 3 8.06 31.62 -36.78
N ILE A 4 8.19 30.31 -37.00
CA ILE A 4 7.09 29.36 -36.87
C ILE A 4 6.90 29.13 -35.37
N MET A 5 6.00 29.91 -34.79
CA MET A 5 5.43 29.67 -33.48
C MET A 5 4.33 28.61 -33.63
N SER A 6 4.15 27.78 -32.60
CA SER A 6 3.09 26.76 -32.43
C SER A 6 3.47 25.38 -33.02
N LEU A 7 3.34 24.23 -32.35
CA LEU A 7 2.53 23.83 -31.20
C LEU A 7 3.32 22.73 -30.46
N HIS A 8 3.72 22.99 -29.22
CA HIS A 8 4.00 21.90 -28.29
C HIS A 8 2.64 21.45 -27.77
N PRO A 9 2.20 20.19 -27.95
CA PRO A 9 1.12 19.69 -27.13
C PRO A 9 1.68 19.59 -25.71
N GLU A 10 1.30 20.53 -24.85
CA GLU A 10 1.38 20.33 -23.41
C GLU A 10 0.59 19.06 -23.10
N ALA A 11 1.31 17.99 -22.78
CA ALA A 11 0.72 16.75 -22.30
C ALA A 11 -0.15 17.10 -21.09
N PRO A 12 -1.47 16.84 -21.14
CA PRO A 12 -2.33 17.23 -20.07
C PRO A 12 -2.04 16.36 -18.84
N THR A 13 -2.22 17.00 -17.70
CA THR A 13 -2.63 16.42 -16.42
C THR A 13 -1.58 15.65 -15.63
N GLN A 14 -0.98 16.41 -14.71
CA GLN A 14 -0.89 16.05 -13.29
C GLN A 14 -1.89 14.95 -12.90
N GLN A 15 -1.38 13.75 -12.66
CA GLN A 15 -1.97 12.87 -11.67
C GLN A 15 -0.91 12.63 -10.62
N VAL A 16 -1.10 13.27 -9.46
CA VAL A 16 -0.52 12.81 -8.21
C VAL A 16 -1.20 11.49 -7.88
N GLU A 17 -0.94 10.45 -8.66
CA GLU A 17 -1.24 9.10 -8.22
C GLU A 17 -0.15 8.74 -7.22
N ASN A 18 -0.46 8.95 -5.95
CA ASN A 18 0.31 8.38 -4.85
C ASN A 18 0.09 6.85 -4.79
N SER A 19 0.00 6.20 -5.95
CA SER A 19 -0.20 4.78 -6.14
C SER A 19 1.17 4.12 -6.04
N PHE A 20 1.41 3.45 -4.90
CA PHE A 20 2.60 2.62 -4.77
C PHE A 20 2.63 1.61 -5.92
N SER A 21 3.76 1.50 -6.61
CA SER A 21 3.98 0.44 -7.59
C SER A 21 3.64 -0.91 -6.95
N ILE A 22 3.05 -1.83 -7.72
CA ILE A 22 2.69 -3.19 -7.26
C ILE A 22 3.85 -3.84 -6.50
N GLY A 23 5.09 -3.68 -6.96
CA GLY A 23 6.29 -4.20 -6.28
C GLY A 23 6.53 -3.58 -4.90
N GLN A 24 6.27 -2.29 -4.72
CA GLN A 24 6.35 -1.61 -3.42
C GLN A 24 5.27 -2.10 -2.47
N SER A 25 4.04 -2.31 -2.96
CA SER A 25 2.95 -2.90 -2.17
C SER A 25 3.28 -4.31 -1.69
N TRP A 26 3.88 -5.16 -2.54
CA TRP A 26 4.38 -6.48 -2.11
C TRP A 26 5.49 -6.40 -1.06
N GLY A 27 6.43 -5.46 -1.23
CA GLY A 27 7.48 -5.21 -0.23
C GLY A 27 6.91 -4.76 1.12
N ALA A 28 5.95 -3.85 1.10
CA ALA A 28 5.23 -3.38 2.28
C ALA A 28 4.43 -4.51 2.94
N LEU A 29 3.76 -5.36 2.15
CA LEU A 29 3.01 -6.51 2.64
C LEU A 29 3.93 -7.48 3.42
N ARG A 30 5.09 -7.85 2.84
CA ARG A 30 6.07 -8.71 3.52
C ARG A 30 6.57 -8.09 4.83
N LYS A 31 6.84 -6.78 4.84
CA LYS A 31 7.27 -6.07 6.04
C LYS A 31 6.18 -6.03 7.12
N ALA A 32 4.93 -5.79 6.73
CA ALA A 32 3.80 -5.77 7.65
C ALA A 32 3.57 -7.15 8.30
N TRP A 33 3.65 -8.23 7.53
CA TRP A 33 3.60 -9.60 8.06
C TRP A 33 4.73 -9.91 9.05
N LYS A 34 5.96 -9.46 8.77
CA LYS A 34 7.09 -9.61 9.70
C LYS A 34 6.83 -8.85 11.00
N GLY A 35 6.35 -7.61 10.91
CA GLY A 35 5.98 -6.79 12.07
C GLY A 35 4.90 -7.45 12.93
N TYR A 36 3.84 -7.95 12.30
CA TYR A 36 2.76 -8.68 12.99
C TYR A 36 3.30 -9.88 13.78
N ARG A 37 4.20 -10.68 13.18
CA ARG A 37 4.80 -11.84 13.86
C ARG A 37 5.64 -11.43 15.07
N ILE A 38 6.41 -10.35 14.96
CA ILE A 38 7.22 -9.83 16.08
C ILE A 38 6.30 -9.33 17.20
N ALA A 39 5.29 -8.53 16.86
CA ALA A 39 4.32 -8.02 17.83
C ALA A 39 3.57 -9.17 18.54
N LYS A 40 3.22 -10.23 17.80
CA LYS A 40 2.61 -11.44 18.38
C LYS A 40 3.52 -12.13 19.40
N VAL A 41 4.80 -12.27 19.09
CA VAL A 41 5.78 -12.86 20.03
C VAL A 41 5.98 -11.97 21.26
N GLN A 42 5.90 -10.66 21.09
CA GLN A 42 6.01 -9.68 22.19
C GLN A 42 4.72 -9.51 23.00
N GLY A 43 3.60 -10.11 22.57
CA GLY A 43 2.29 -9.91 23.19
C GLY A 43 1.71 -8.50 23.02
N ASP A 44 2.21 -7.73 22.05
CA ASP A 44 1.80 -6.35 21.81
C ASP A 44 0.58 -6.29 20.88
N ASN A 45 -0.61 -6.41 21.47
CA ASN A 45 -1.89 -6.41 20.75
C ASN A 45 -2.14 -5.11 19.97
N VAL A 46 -1.61 -3.96 20.44
CA VAL A 46 -1.76 -2.68 19.76
C VAL A 46 -1.02 -2.72 18.43
N LYS A 47 0.27 -3.09 18.45
CA LYS A 47 1.05 -3.24 17.22
C LYS A 47 0.50 -4.35 16.32
N MET A 48 0.05 -5.47 16.89
CA MET A 48 -0.59 -6.53 16.09
C MET A 48 -1.80 -6.00 15.31
N THR A 49 -2.64 -5.18 15.93
CA THR A 49 -3.81 -4.55 15.31
C THR A 49 -3.43 -3.57 14.21
N GLU A 50 -2.40 -2.75 14.44
CA GLU A 50 -1.89 -1.83 13.42
C GLU A 50 -1.35 -2.58 12.19
N TYR A 51 -0.57 -3.65 12.41
CA TYR A 51 -0.04 -4.46 11.31
C TYR A 51 -1.14 -5.23 10.59
N ALA A 52 -2.12 -5.78 11.31
CA ALA A 52 -3.28 -6.45 10.71
C ALA A 52 -4.05 -5.51 9.79
N THR A 53 -4.33 -4.27 10.24
CA THR A 53 -5.00 -3.25 9.42
C THR A 53 -4.19 -2.90 8.17
N LYS A 54 -2.86 -2.73 8.30
CA LYS A 54 -1.97 -2.48 7.15
C LYS A 54 -1.97 -3.64 6.15
N ILE A 55 -1.90 -4.88 6.63
CA ILE A 55 -1.93 -6.09 5.80
C ILE A 55 -3.22 -6.11 4.97
N ARG A 56 -4.37 -5.90 5.62
CA ARG A 56 -5.66 -5.90 4.93
C ARG A 56 -5.78 -4.81 3.88
N LYS A 57 -5.33 -3.60 4.21
CA LYS A 57 -5.32 -2.47 3.28
C LYS A 57 -4.50 -2.80 2.03
N ILE A 58 -3.27 -3.29 2.20
CA ILE A 58 -2.39 -3.65 1.08
C ILE A 58 -2.95 -4.82 0.28
N GLN A 59 -3.56 -5.82 0.93
CA GLN A 59 -4.22 -6.93 0.23
C GLN A 59 -5.39 -6.45 -0.63
N GLY A 60 -6.19 -5.51 -0.12
CA GLY A 60 -7.26 -4.86 -0.88
C GLY A 60 -6.73 -4.06 -2.07
N GLU A 61 -5.66 -3.28 -1.88
CA GLU A 61 -4.98 -2.54 -2.96
C GLU A 61 -4.39 -3.47 -4.03
N LEU A 62 -3.92 -4.66 -3.64
CA LEU A 62 -3.41 -5.69 -4.54
C LEU A 62 -4.52 -6.56 -5.16
N GLY A 63 -5.77 -6.40 -4.74
CA GLY A 63 -6.89 -7.23 -5.22
C GLY A 63 -6.79 -8.71 -4.84
N ILE A 64 -6.06 -9.04 -3.76
CA ILE A 64 -5.89 -10.42 -3.29
C ILE A 64 -6.77 -10.69 -2.08
N SER A 65 -6.91 -11.98 -1.72
CA SER A 65 -7.66 -12.39 -0.53
C SER A 65 -7.14 -11.69 0.72
N VAL A 66 -8.07 -11.04 1.43
CA VAL A 66 -7.81 -10.29 2.66
C VAL A 66 -7.73 -11.26 3.83
N ALA A 67 -6.65 -11.18 4.61
CA ALA A 67 -6.43 -12.06 5.74
C ALA A 67 -7.29 -11.65 6.95
N SER A 68 -7.86 -12.63 7.64
CA SER A 68 -8.54 -12.45 8.91
C SER A 68 -7.61 -12.74 10.08
N PHE A 69 -7.80 -12.02 11.18
CA PHE A 69 -7.03 -12.12 12.41
C PHE A 69 -7.99 -12.38 13.59
N PRO A 70 -8.41 -13.64 13.81
CA PRO A 70 -9.42 -13.99 14.82
C PRO A 70 -8.99 -13.62 16.24
N ASN A 71 -7.69 -13.74 16.53
CA ASN A 71 -7.10 -13.38 17.82
C ASN A 71 -7.25 -11.89 18.16
N LEU A 72 -7.61 -11.05 17.19
CA LEU A 72 -7.82 -9.61 17.35
C LEU A 72 -9.27 -9.19 17.04
N GLY A 73 -10.14 -10.13 16.68
CA GLY A 73 -11.51 -9.82 16.24
C GLY A 73 -11.60 -9.10 14.88
N ILE A 74 -10.54 -9.15 14.07
CA ILE A 74 -10.48 -8.44 12.78
C ILE A 74 -10.79 -9.46 11.66
N SER A 75 -11.94 -9.31 10.99
CA SER A 75 -12.42 -10.25 9.94
C SER A 75 -12.46 -9.64 8.57
#